data_AF-A0A2C0ZZD8-F1
#
_entry.id   AF-A0A2C0ZZD8-F1
#
_cell.length_a   1.000
_cell.length_b   1.000
_cell.length_c   1.000
_cell.angle_alpha   90.00
_cell.angle_beta   90.00
_cell.angle_gamma   90.00
#
_symmetry.space_group_name_H-M   'P 1'
#
loop_
_entity.id
_entity.type
_entity.pdbx_description
1 polymer ?
#
loop_
_entity_poly.entity_id
_entity_poly.type
_entity_poly.pdbx_seq_one_letter_code
_entity_poly.pdbx_strand_id
1 'polypeptide(L)'
;MLNRINAPTMGIWNGVGGKIEKDETIERSVQREISEETGIHIELSQLTYKGKVTWHEADVDFGGMYVFLAEVPSDLQYDTPFKTNEGILDWKKIDWVVSDKNQGVGECIPYFLPILLGDERIHHYSFYYKEKTVVNVVIEEEVLI
;
A
#
# COMPACT_ATOMS: atom_id res chain seq x y z
N MET A 1 -3.39 6.66 -6.19
CA MET A 1 -3.68 6.50 -4.74
C MET A 1 -5.15 6.73 -4.49
N LEU A 2 -5.70 6.11 -3.45
CA LEU A 2 -7.11 6.21 -3.08
C LEU A 2 -7.27 6.93 -1.74
N ASN A 3 -7.99 8.05 -1.73
CA ASN A 3 -8.41 8.72 -0.49
C ASN A 3 -9.70 8.06 0.00
N ARG A 4 -9.64 7.38 1.15
CA ARG A 4 -10.73 6.49 1.60
C ARG A 4 -11.89 7.26 2.22
N ILE A 5 -13.12 6.77 2.04
CA ILE A 5 -14.32 7.34 2.71
C ILE A 5 -14.75 6.58 3.95
N ASN A 6 -14.18 5.40 4.20
CA ASN A 6 -14.56 4.52 5.32
C ASN A 6 -13.42 4.39 6.33
N ALA A 7 -13.78 4.10 7.59
CA ALA A 7 -12.80 3.76 8.63
C ALA A 7 -12.03 2.47 8.26
N PRO A 8 -10.78 2.29 8.74
CA PRO A 8 -10.06 3.14 9.69
C PRO A 8 -9.33 4.33 9.08
N THR A 9 -9.13 4.36 7.76
CA THR A 9 -8.31 5.35 7.05
C THR A 9 -9.11 6.45 6.36
N MET A 10 -10.31 6.75 6.87
CA MET A 10 -11.20 7.78 6.32
C MET A 10 -10.47 9.13 6.17
N GLY A 11 -10.48 9.69 4.97
CA GLY A 11 -9.80 10.94 4.61
C GLY A 11 -8.31 10.80 4.32
N ILE A 12 -7.73 9.60 4.46
CA ILE A 12 -6.30 9.35 4.29
C ILE A 12 -6.04 8.69 2.93
N TRP A 13 -5.04 9.21 2.21
CA TRP A 13 -4.53 8.65 0.96
C TRP A 13 -3.71 7.38 1.24
N ASN A 14 -4.13 6.28 0.64
CA ASN A 14 -3.44 4.99 0.72
C ASN A 14 -3.19 4.40 -0.67
N GLY A 15 -2.45 3.28 -0.68
CA GLY A 15 -2.39 2.38 -1.83
C GLY A 15 -3.78 1.82 -2.17
N VAL A 16 -3.85 1.22 -3.35
CA VAL A 16 -5.02 0.44 -3.79
C VAL A 16 -4.90 -0.96 -3.19
N GLY A 17 -6.00 -1.52 -2.71
CA GLY A 17 -5.99 -2.82 -2.05
C GLY A 17 -7.07 -2.98 -0.98
N GLY A 18 -7.25 -4.20 -0.54
CA GLY A 18 -8.27 -4.56 0.44
C GLY A 18 -7.96 -5.86 1.15
N LYS A 19 -9.01 -6.54 1.62
CA LYS A 19 -8.87 -7.77 2.39
C LYS A 19 -8.66 -8.95 1.46
N ILE A 20 -7.84 -9.90 1.91
CA ILE A 20 -7.73 -11.21 1.26
C ILE A 20 -9.01 -11.99 1.57
N GLU A 21 -9.70 -12.44 0.52
CA GLU A 21 -10.90 -13.24 0.68
C GLU A 21 -10.58 -14.70 1.01
N LYS A 22 -11.60 -15.44 1.46
CA LYS A 22 -11.44 -16.86 1.77
C LYS A 22 -11.08 -17.61 0.48
N ASP A 23 -10.09 -18.49 0.58
CA ASP A 23 -9.59 -19.33 -0.52
C ASP A 23 -8.91 -18.55 -1.66
N GLU A 24 -8.54 -17.28 -1.42
CA GLU A 24 -7.82 -16.41 -2.35
C GLU A 24 -6.31 -16.37 -2.03
N THR A 25 -5.45 -16.36 -3.07
CA THR A 25 -4.01 -16.10 -2.87
C THR A 25 -3.74 -14.60 -2.76
N ILE A 26 -2.61 -14.20 -2.16
CA ILE A 26 -2.27 -12.78 -1.99
C ILE A 26 -2.18 -12.04 -3.34
N GLU A 27 -1.72 -12.71 -4.39
CA GLU A 27 -1.59 -12.15 -5.73
C GLU A 27 -2.97 -11.99 -6.40
N ARG A 28 -3.87 -12.97 -6.22
CA ARG A 28 -5.24 -12.88 -6.73
C ARG A 28 -6.04 -11.79 -6.02
N SER A 29 -5.83 -11.63 -4.71
CA SER A 29 -6.40 -10.53 -3.93
C SER A 29 -5.99 -9.18 -4.49
N VAL A 30 -4.69 -8.94 -4.67
CA VAL A 30 -4.19 -7.68 -5.22
C VAL A 30 -4.71 -7.43 -6.64
N GLN A 31 -4.72 -8.45 -7.50
CA GLN A 31 -5.25 -8.34 -8.86
C GLN A 31 -6.73 -7.92 -8.86
N ARG A 32 -7.55 -8.56 -8.03
CA ARG A 32 -8.98 -8.25 -7.89
C ARG A 32 -9.19 -6.83 -7.38
N GLU A 33 -8.52 -6.46 -6.29
CA GLU A 33 -8.64 -5.14 -5.67
C GLU A 33 -8.22 -4.00 -6.61
N ILE A 34 -7.15 -4.19 -7.40
CA ILE A 34 -6.78 -3.23 -8.44
C ILE A 34 -7.93 -3.04 -9.43
N SER A 35 -8.52 -4.13 -9.91
CA SER A 35 -9.64 -4.05 -10.85
C SER A 35 -10.88 -3.39 -10.23
N GLU A 36 -11.22 -3.70 -8.98
CA GLU A 36 -12.41 -3.19 -8.31
C GLU A 36 -12.29 -1.69 -7.98
N GLU A 37 -11.15 -1.25 -7.47
CA GLU A 37 -10.95 0.14 -7.04
C GLU A 37 -10.57 1.08 -8.19
N THR A 38 -9.96 0.57 -9.25
CA THR A 38 -9.40 1.40 -10.33
C THR A 38 -9.98 1.12 -11.72
N GLY A 39 -10.58 -0.06 -11.92
CA GLY A 39 -10.96 -0.51 -13.26
C GLY A 39 -9.76 -0.85 -14.17
N ILE A 40 -8.53 -0.79 -13.66
CA ILE A 40 -7.33 -1.21 -14.38
C ILE A 40 -7.22 -2.73 -14.28
N HIS A 41 -6.93 -3.39 -15.40
CA HIS A 41 -6.68 -4.82 -15.43
C HIS A 41 -5.18 -5.09 -15.56
N ILE A 42 -4.64 -5.82 -14.60
CA ILE A 42 -3.22 -6.17 -14.49
C ILE A 42 -3.11 -7.68 -14.49
N GLU A 43 -2.22 -8.24 -15.31
CA GLU A 43 -1.91 -9.67 -15.28
C GLU A 43 -1.01 -10.01 -14.09
N LEU A 44 -1.09 -11.26 -13.59
CA LEU A 44 -0.26 -11.70 -12.46
C LEU A 44 1.25 -11.53 -12.72
N SER A 45 1.69 -11.68 -13.98
CA SER A 45 3.08 -11.49 -14.37
C SER A 45 3.57 -10.04 -14.29
N GLN A 46 2.66 -9.07 -14.12
CA GLN A 46 2.96 -7.65 -13.97
C GLN A 46 2.98 -7.23 -12.49
N LEU A 47 2.60 -8.13 -11.57
CA LEU A 47 2.69 -7.90 -10.13
C LEU A 47 4.06 -8.32 -9.62
N THR A 48 4.74 -7.42 -8.95
CA THR A 48 5.99 -7.70 -8.24
C THR A 48 5.73 -7.67 -6.75
N TYR A 49 5.93 -8.78 -6.05
CA TYR A 49 5.88 -8.81 -4.59
C TYR A 49 7.06 -8.04 -4.01
N LYS A 50 6.79 -7.07 -3.13
CA LYS A 50 7.82 -6.19 -2.53
C LYS A 50 7.93 -6.35 -1.02
N GLY A 51 7.24 -7.34 -0.46
CA GLY A 51 7.32 -7.69 0.95
C GLY A 51 6.04 -7.43 1.72
N LYS A 52 6.16 -7.33 3.03
CA LYS A 52 5.02 -7.18 3.93
C LYS A 52 5.25 -6.10 4.97
N VAL A 53 4.16 -5.49 5.40
CA VAL A 53 4.11 -4.53 6.50
C VAL A 53 3.36 -5.18 7.65
N THR A 54 3.88 -5.09 8.86
CA THR A 54 3.19 -5.55 10.07
C THR A 54 3.12 -4.43 11.10
N TRP A 55 2.04 -4.41 11.88
CA TRP A 55 1.81 -3.43 12.91
C TRP A 55 1.74 -4.08 14.28
N HIS A 56 2.49 -3.51 15.22
CA HIS A 56 2.74 -4.03 16.56
C HIS A 56 2.44 -2.97 17.61
N GLU A 57 1.81 -3.33 18.73
CA GLU A 57 1.71 -2.48 19.92
C GLU A 57 2.18 -3.28 21.13
N ALA A 58 3.26 -2.81 21.78
CA ALA A 58 4.02 -3.60 22.75
C ALA A 58 4.41 -4.98 22.17
N ASP A 59 3.96 -6.07 22.78
CA ASP A 59 4.23 -7.45 22.37
C ASP A 59 3.07 -8.07 21.55
N VAL A 60 2.17 -7.24 21.00
CA VAL A 60 0.96 -7.69 20.29
C VAL A 60 0.96 -7.25 18.84
N ASP A 61 0.95 -8.23 17.93
CA ASP A 61 0.66 -8.04 16.51
C ASP A 61 -0.84 -7.79 16.33
N PHE A 62 -1.21 -6.68 15.69
CA PHE A 62 -2.62 -6.33 15.47
C PHE A 62 -3.01 -6.23 14.00
N GLY A 63 -2.07 -6.45 13.08
CA GLY A 63 -2.37 -6.61 11.67
C GLY A 63 -1.15 -6.52 10.76
N GLY A 64 -1.41 -6.60 9.47
CA GLY A 64 -0.41 -6.37 8.44
C GLY A 64 -1.02 -6.30 7.05
N MET A 65 -0.18 -6.09 6.07
CA MET A 65 -0.52 -6.13 4.64
C MET A 65 0.65 -6.66 3.83
N TYR A 66 0.35 -7.28 2.70
CA TYR A 66 1.34 -7.60 1.67
C TYR A 66 1.40 -6.45 0.68
N VAL A 67 2.61 -6.09 0.23
CA VAL A 67 2.84 -4.95 -0.66
C VAL A 67 3.31 -5.46 -2.00
N PHE A 68 2.65 -4.98 -3.05
CA PHE A 68 2.97 -5.29 -4.43
C PHE A 68 3.21 -4.00 -5.20
N LEU A 69 4.07 -4.09 -6.21
CA LEU A 69 4.29 -3.05 -7.20
C LEU A 69 3.75 -3.52 -8.55
N ALA A 70 3.01 -2.63 -9.21
CA ALA A 70 2.53 -2.82 -10.57
C ALA A 70 2.82 -1.53 -11.36
N GLU A 71 3.35 -1.69 -12.58
CA GLU A 71 3.53 -0.59 -13.50
C GLU A 71 2.43 -0.61 -14.56
N VAL A 72 1.91 0.57 -14.87
CA VAL A 72 0.96 0.78 -15.97
C VAL A 72 1.68 1.42 -17.16
N PRO A 73 1.19 1.21 -18.40
CA PRO A 73 1.75 1.89 -19.56
C PRO A 73 1.76 3.42 -19.38
N SER A 74 2.85 4.07 -19.78
CA SER A 74 3.01 5.52 -19.66
C SER A 74 2.01 6.33 -20.50
N ASP A 75 1.42 5.70 -21.52
CA ASP A 75 0.41 6.24 -22.42
C ASP A 75 -1.02 5.86 -22.01
N LEU A 76 -1.21 5.21 -20.86
CA LEU A 76 -2.53 4.93 -20.31
C LEU A 76 -3.31 6.24 -20.11
N GLN A 77 -4.40 6.40 -20.86
CA GLN A 77 -5.33 7.49 -20.64
C GLN A 77 -6.19 7.18 -19.43
N TYR A 78 -6.03 7.96 -18.37
CA TYR A 78 -6.65 7.70 -17.08
C TYR A 78 -7.06 9.01 -16.40
N ASP A 79 -8.28 9.46 -16.73
CA ASP A 79 -8.83 10.75 -16.30
C ASP A 79 -9.10 10.76 -14.79
N THR A 80 -8.22 11.43 -14.04
CA THR A 80 -8.27 11.57 -12.58
C THR A 80 -8.24 13.05 -12.16
N PRO A 81 -8.77 13.40 -10.97
CA PRO A 81 -9.38 12.52 -9.98
C PRO A 81 -10.81 12.10 -10.35
N PHE A 82 -11.22 10.91 -9.92
CA PHE A 82 -12.62 10.50 -9.98
C PHE A 82 -13.06 9.75 -8.72
N LYS A 83 -14.38 9.66 -8.53
CA LYS A 83 -14.99 9.01 -7.37
C LYS A 83 -15.22 7.52 -7.64
N THR A 84 -14.85 6.70 -6.68
CA THR A 84 -15.14 5.27 -6.60
C THR A 84 -16.15 5.00 -5.46
N ASN A 85 -16.56 3.75 -5.29
CA ASN A 85 -17.36 3.36 -4.12
C ASN A 85 -16.58 3.49 -2.80
N GLU A 86 -15.25 3.58 -2.88
CA GLU A 86 -14.34 3.58 -1.74
C GLU A 86 -13.66 4.93 -1.47
N GLY A 87 -13.76 5.86 -2.42
CA GLY A 87 -13.42 7.26 -2.22
C GLY A 87 -12.94 7.98 -3.48
N ILE A 88 -11.84 8.72 -3.41
CA ILE A 88 -11.32 9.51 -4.54
C ILE A 88 -10.01 8.91 -5.02
N LEU A 89 -9.98 8.45 -6.26
CA LEU A 89 -8.78 7.91 -6.89
C LEU A 89 -8.08 9.01 -7.68
N ASP A 90 -6.77 9.17 -7.47
CA ASP A 90 -5.97 10.20 -8.13
C ASP A 90 -4.49 9.80 -8.27
N TRP A 91 -3.83 10.33 -9.31
CA TRP A 91 -2.38 10.24 -9.46
C TRP A 91 -1.70 11.20 -8.49
N LYS A 92 -0.75 10.70 -7.71
CA LYS A 92 0.04 11.50 -6.77
C LYS A 92 1.51 11.41 -7.13
N LYS A 93 2.20 12.55 -7.09
CA LYS A 93 3.65 12.58 -7.27
C LYS A 93 4.32 11.93 -6.05
N ILE A 94 5.37 11.14 -6.30
CA ILE A 94 6.09 10.42 -5.24
C ILE A 94 6.66 11.40 -4.20
N ASP A 95 7.23 12.52 -4.63
CA ASP A 95 7.78 13.56 -3.74
C ASP A 95 6.72 14.18 -2.81
N TRP A 96 5.49 14.34 -3.30
CA TRP A 96 4.36 14.75 -2.49
C TRP A 96 3.98 13.66 -1.47
N VAL A 97 3.95 12.39 -1.88
CA VAL A 97 3.56 11.26 -1.02
C VAL A 97 4.52 11.07 0.15
N VAL A 98 5.83 11.18 -0.09
CA VAL A 98 6.87 10.91 0.92
C VAL A 98 7.33 12.16 1.68
N SER A 99 6.73 13.33 1.42
CA SER A 99 7.11 14.56 2.12
C SER A 99 6.73 14.49 3.60
N ASP A 100 7.66 14.88 4.45
CA ASP A 100 7.49 15.11 5.90
C ASP A 100 6.39 16.14 6.25
N LYS A 101 6.04 17.01 5.31
CA LYS A 101 4.96 18.00 5.45
C LYS A 101 3.59 17.44 5.06
N ASN A 102 3.52 16.24 4.50
CA ASN A 102 2.25 15.64 4.10
C ASN A 102 1.58 14.94 5.29
N GLN A 103 0.44 15.47 5.70
CA GLN A 103 -0.35 14.92 6.82
C GLN A 103 -1.49 14.01 6.36
N GLY A 104 -1.69 13.86 5.05
CA GLY A 104 -2.86 13.18 4.48
C GLY A 104 -2.59 11.79 3.93
N VAL A 105 -1.38 11.25 4.10
CA VAL A 105 -0.97 9.92 3.60
C VAL A 105 -0.88 8.95 4.77
N GLY A 106 -1.15 7.66 4.53
CA GLY A 106 -0.99 6.61 5.54
C GLY A 106 0.41 6.65 6.16
N GLU A 107 0.49 6.70 7.48
CA GLU A 107 1.71 6.99 8.26
C GLU A 107 2.90 6.09 7.90
N CYS A 108 2.65 4.83 7.54
CA CYS A 108 3.69 3.88 7.14
C CYS A 108 4.28 4.14 5.74
N ILE A 109 3.50 4.71 4.82
CA ILE A 109 3.86 4.80 3.39
C ILE A 109 5.17 5.56 3.16
N PRO A 110 5.42 6.73 3.78
CA PRO A 110 6.68 7.44 3.62
C PRO A 110 7.93 6.66 4.05
N TYR A 111 7.78 5.68 4.95
CA TYR A 111 8.90 4.86 5.42
C TYR A 111 9.27 3.75 4.42
N PHE A 112 8.29 3.03 3.89
CA PHE A 112 8.56 1.87 3.03
C PHE A 112 8.56 2.21 1.53
N LEU A 113 7.83 3.23 1.07
CA LEU A 113 7.71 3.53 -0.36
C LEU A 113 9.06 3.87 -1.03
N PRO A 114 9.96 4.68 -0.44
CA PRO A 114 11.27 4.95 -1.05
C PRO A 114 12.13 3.69 -1.21
N ILE A 115 12.09 2.79 -0.23
CA ILE A 115 12.85 1.53 -0.25
C ILE A 115 12.25 0.60 -1.29
N LEU A 116 10.92 0.45 -1.30
CA LEU A 116 10.18 -0.35 -2.26
C LEU A 116 10.50 0.05 -3.71
N LEU A 117 10.64 1.35 -4.00
CA LEU A 117 10.92 1.85 -5.36
C LEU A 117 12.41 1.82 -5.73
N GLY A 118 13.32 1.81 -4.75
CA GLY A 118 14.76 1.94 -4.97
C GLY A 118 15.57 0.65 -4.75
N ASP A 119 14.97 -0.37 -4.15
CA ASP A 119 15.61 -1.64 -3.83
C ASP A 119 14.81 -2.80 -4.42
N GLU A 120 15.50 -3.67 -5.18
CA GLU A 120 14.86 -4.85 -5.79
C GLU A 120 14.55 -5.95 -4.78
N ARG A 121 15.19 -5.92 -3.61
CA ARG A 121 14.98 -6.93 -2.57
C ARG A 121 13.60 -6.82 -1.92
N ILE A 122 13.17 -7.94 -1.34
CA ILE A 122 11.93 -8.06 -0.60
C ILE A 122 12.24 -7.71 0.85
N HIS A 123 11.40 -6.89 1.48
CA HIS A 123 11.60 -6.43 2.85
C HIS A 123 10.38 -6.67 3.73
N HIS A 124 10.61 -6.99 5.00
CA HIS A 124 9.60 -6.96 6.04
C HIS A 124 9.75 -5.66 6.83
N TYR A 125 8.70 -4.82 6.78
CA TYR A 125 8.61 -3.56 7.51
C TYR A 125 7.74 -3.74 8.77
N SER A 126 8.37 -3.74 9.94
CA SER A 126 7.68 -3.85 11.23
C SER A 126 7.53 -2.47 11.86
N PHE A 127 6.30 -1.99 11.99
CA PHE A 127 5.96 -0.72 12.63
C PHE A 127 5.47 -0.96 14.05
N TYR A 128 6.12 -0.30 15.01
CA TYR A 128 5.75 -0.35 16.42
C TYR A 128 5.02 0.93 16.80
N TYR A 129 3.82 0.76 17.30
CA TYR A 129 2.92 1.80 17.74
C TYR A 129 2.96 1.96 19.25
N LYS A 130 2.74 3.20 19.68
CA LYS A 130 2.25 3.53 21.01
C LYS A 130 0.99 4.37 20.84
N GLU A 131 -0.15 3.81 21.23
CA GLU A 131 -1.48 4.36 20.98
C GLU A 131 -1.79 4.51 19.48
N LYS A 132 -1.51 5.67 18.89
CA LYS A 132 -1.83 5.98 17.48
C LYS A 132 -0.65 6.54 16.70
N THR A 133 0.56 6.41 17.24
CA THR A 133 1.76 6.98 16.66
C THR A 133 2.83 5.92 16.53
N VAL A 134 3.49 5.89 15.37
CA VAL A 134 4.68 5.08 15.15
C VAL A 134 5.81 5.59 16.03
N VAL A 135 6.35 4.73 16.89
CA VAL A 135 7.49 5.03 17.76
C VAL A 135 8.77 4.33 17.32
N ASN A 136 8.68 3.27 16.53
CA ASN A 136 9.83 2.57 15.96
C ASN A 136 9.45 1.89 14.65
N VAL A 137 10.42 1.76 13.75
CA VAL A 137 10.29 1.03 12.49
C VAL A 137 11.53 0.14 12.34
N VAL A 138 11.32 -1.17 12.20
CA VAL A 138 12.36 -2.15 11.93
C VAL A 138 12.16 -2.65 10.50
N ILE A 139 13.23 -2.65 9.71
CA ILE A 139 13.20 -3.04 8.30
C ILE A 139 14.25 -4.13 8.10
N GLU A 140 13.81 -5.29 7.66
CA GLU A 140 14.66 -6.47 7.46
C GLU A 140 14.44 -7.03 6.05
N GLU A 141 15.52 -7.50 5.41
CA GLU A 141 15.42 -8.21 4.14
C GLU A 141 14.74 -9.57 4.38
N GLU A 142 13.68 -9.86 3.63
CA GLU A 142 12.99 -11.15 3.70
C GLU A 142 13.82 -12.18 2.92
N VAL A 143 14.61 -12.97 3.67
CA VAL A 143 15.37 -14.08 3.09
C VAL A 143 14.41 -15.26 2.89
N LEU A 144 14.05 -15.51 1.63
CA LEU A 144 13.33 -16.73 1.24
C LEU A 144 14.30 -17.91 1.39
N ILE A 145 14.13 -18.71 2.44
CA ILE A 145 14.85 -19.97 2.67
C ILE A 145 14.15 -21.11 1.91
#